data_AF-A0A8T7GSW0-F1
#
_entry.id   AF-A0A8T7GSW0-F1
#
_cell.length_a   1.000
_cell.length_b   1.000
_cell.length_c   1.000
_cell.angle_alpha   90.00
_cell.angle_beta   90.00
_cell.angle_gamma   90.00
#
_symmetry.space_group_name_H-M   'P 1'
#
loop_
_entity.id
_entity.type
_entity.pdbx_description
1 polymer ?
#
loop_
_entity_poly.entity_id
_entity_poly.type
_entity_poly.pdbx_seq_one_letter_code
_entity_poly.pdbx_strand_id
1 'polypeptide(L)'
;IQPLHNVVVIAATNRPDLLDPALLRPGRFDRLIYVPPPDKNARLDILRIHTRNMPLADDVDLEKLAEMTEGYTGADLEALCREAAMIALREALKPRPVAMRHFLRALKQVQPSLTKEDIARYERLAKELKRMIV
;
A
#
# COMPACT_ATOMS: atom_id res chain seq x y z
N ILE A 1 -34.24 -21.33 -5.35
CA ILE A 1 -33.16 -20.33 -5.14
C ILE A 1 -33.45 -19.19 -6.10
N GLN A 2 -33.75 -17.99 -5.61
CA GLN A 2 -33.96 -16.82 -6.49
C GLN A 2 -32.60 -16.36 -7.05
N PRO A 3 -32.49 -16.13 -8.37
CA PRO A 3 -31.27 -15.56 -8.94
C PRO A 3 -31.09 -14.11 -8.48
N LEU A 4 -29.90 -13.79 -7.97
CA LEU A 4 -29.50 -12.41 -7.69
C LEU A 4 -29.14 -11.73 -9.02
N HIS A 5 -30.02 -10.88 -9.52
CA HIS A 5 -29.72 -10.01 -10.65
C HIS A 5 -29.04 -8.73 -10.13
N ASN A 6 -28.00 -8.26 -10.83
CA ASN A 6 -27.26 -7.02 -10.53
C ASN A 6 -26.43 -7.02 -9.22
N VAL A 7 -25.93 -8.18 -8.79
CA VAL A 7 -24.99 -8.28 -7.65
C VAL A 7 -23.60 -8.64 -8.16
N VAL A 8 -22.58 -7.92 -7.70
CA VAL A 8 -21.16 -8.24 -7.91
C VAL A 8 -20.54 -8.58 -6.56
N VAL A 9 -19.81 -9.70 -6.49
CA VAL A 9 -19.13 -10.14 -5.27
C VAL A 9 -17.62 -9.96 -5.46
N ILE A 10 -16.97 -9.25 -4.54
CA ILE A 10 -15.53 -9.03 -4.50
C ILE A 10 -15.00 -9.61 -3.18
N ALA A 11 -13.90 -10.35 -3.24
CA ALA A 11 -13.19 -10.88 -2.08
C ALA A 11 -11.69 -10.54 -2.18
N ALA A 12 -11.03 -10.42 -1.03
CA ALA A 12 -9.61 -10.14 -0.93
C ALA A 12 -8.95 -11.09 0.10
N THR A 13 -7.73 -11.55 -0.16
CA THR A 13 -6.95 -12.40 0.75
C THR A 13 -5.46 -12.13 0.61
N ASN A 14 -4.74 -12.15 1.73
CA ASN A 14 -3.27 -12.11 1.78
C ASN A 14 -2.66 -13.52 1.82
N ARG A 15 -3.50 -14.57 1.89
CA ARG A 15 -3.12 -15.98 1.97
C ARG A 15 -3.87 -16.80 0.93
N PRO A 16 -3.65 -16.57 -0.38
CA PRO A 16 -4.38 -17.30 -1.40
C PRO A 16 -3.97 -18.79 -1.47
N ASP A 17 -2.83 -19.15 -0.86
CA ASP A 17 -2.39 -20.54 -0.63
C ASP A 17 -3.33 -21.35 0.29
N LEU A 18 -4.11 -20.68 1.14
CA LEU A 18 -5.06 -21.30 2.06
C LEU A 18 -6.49 -21.34 1.50
N LEU A 19 -6.71 -20.82 0.30
CA LEU A 19 -8.03 -20.76 -0.30
C LEU A 19 -8.48 -22.13 -0.81
N ASP A 20 -9.72 -22.53 -0.51
CA ASP A 20 -10.31 -23.75 -1.08
C ASP A 20 -10.41 -23.60 -2.62
N PRO A 21 -9.75 -24.48 -3.41
CA PRO A 21 -9.82 -24.44 -4.87
C PRO A 21 -11.25 -24.51 -5.43
N ALA A 22 -12.21 -25.06 -4.68
CA ALA A 22 -13.60 -25.08 -5.11
C ALA A 22 -14.18 -23.67 -5.26
N LEU A 23 -13.67 -22.67 -4.55
CA LEU A 23 -14.11 -21.27 -4.65
C LEU A 23 -13.70 -20.60 -5.97
N LEU A 24 -12.70 -21.14 -6.67
CA LEU A 24 -12.16 -20.59 -7.93
C LEU A 24 -12.80 -21.19 -9.18
N ARG A 25 -13.76 -22.13 -9.02
CA ARG A 25 -14.47 -22.74 -10.15
C ARG A 25 -15.38 -21.72 -10.86
N PRO A 26 -15.64 -21.89 -12.17
CA PRO A 26 -16.53 -21.01 -12.94
C PRO A 26 -17.88 -20.76 -12.24
N GLY A 27 -18.33 -19.50 -12.24
CA GLY A 27 -19.55 -19.05 -11.57
C GLY A 27 -19.38 -18.71 -10.08
N ARG A 28 -18.16 -18.72 -9.55
CA ARG A 28 -17.80 -18.29 -8.19
C ARG A 28 -16.78 -17.13 -8.25
N PHE A 29 -15.60 -17.27 -7.65
CA PHE A 29 -14.50 -16.31 -7.78
C PHE A 29 -13.61 -16.70 -8.97
N ASP A 30 -14.19 -16.70 -10.17
CA ASP A 30 -13.52 -17.11 -11.42
C ASP A 30 -12.69 -15.97 -12.07
N ARG A 31 -12.62 -14.81 -11.42
CA ARG A 31 -11.74 -13.69 -11.77
C ARG A 31 -10.76 -13.41 -10.63
N LEU A 32 -9.47 -13.61 -10.89
CA LEU A 32 -8.40 -13.24 -9.96
C LEU A 32 -7.66 -11.98 -10.42
N ILE A 33 -7.59 -11.00 -9.53
CA ILE A 33 -6.82 -9.77 -9.72
C ILE A 33 -5.70 -9.76 -8.70
N TYR A 34 -4.46 -9.79 -9.19
CA TYR A 34 -3.28 -9.60 -8.34
C TYR A 34 -3.03 -8.10 -8.17
N VAL A 35 -2.93 -7.66 -6.91
CA VAL A 35 -2.59 -6.29 -6.54
C VAL A 35 -1.14 -6.28 -6.07
N PRO A 36 -0.17 -5.81 -6.89
CA PRO A 36 1.23 -5.77 -6.50
C PRO A 36 1.49 -4.63 -5.50
N PRO A 37 2.65 -4.66 -4.81
CA PRO A 37 3.17 -3.50 -4.10
C PRO A 37 3.33 -2.28 -5.02
N PRO A 38 3.22 -1.05 -4.49
CA PRO A 38 3.24 0.16 -5.32
C PRO A 38 4.65 0.42 -5.91
N ASP A 39 4.68 0.73 -7.20
CA ASP A 39 5.87 1.27 -7.86
C ASP A 39 6.15 2.72 -7.43
N LYS A 40 7.22 3.34 -7.94
CA LYS A 40 7.59 4.72 -7.57
C LYS A 40 6.45 5.72 -7.82
N ASN A 41 5.75 5.62 -8.94
CA ASN A 41 4.70 6.57 -9.30
C ASN A 41 3.46 6.35 -8.43
N ALA A 42 3.08 5.10 -8.19
CA ALA A 42 2.01 4.76 -7.25
C ALA A 42 2.33 5.22 -5.83
N ARG A 43 3.59 5.09 -5.36
CA ARG A 43 4.01 5.61 -4.06
C ARG A 43 3.91 7.14 -3.99
N LEU A 44 4.28 7.85 -5.06
CA LEU A 44 4.11 9.30 -5.15
C LEU A 44 2.62 9.69 -5.04
N ASP A 45 1.74 8.99 -5.74
CA ASP A 45 0.30 9.26 -5.69
C ASP A 45 -0.29 8.96 -4.31
N ILE A 46 0.13 7.87 -3.67
CA ILE A 46 -0.23 7.54 -2.28
C ILE A 46 0.25 8.64 -1.33
N LEU A 47 1.50 9.09 -1.45
CA LEU A 47 2.04 10.19 -0.65
C LEU A 47 1.24 11.48 -0.86
N ARG A 48 0.85 11.82 -2.10
CA ARG A 48 0.00 12.98 -2.41
C ARG A 48 -1.39 12.85 -1.77
N ILE A 49 -1.96 11.65 -1.72
CA ILE A 49 -3.26 11.41 -1.06
C ILE A 49 -3.13 11.64 0.45
N HIS A 50 -2.15 11.03 1.10
CA HIS A 50 -1.98 11.12 2.55
C HIS A 50 -1.46 12.49 3.03
N THR A 51 -0.83 13.26 2.17
CA THR A 51 -0.38 14.63 2.48
C THR A 51 -1.34 15.73 2.01
N ARG A 52 -2.44 15.40 1.31
CA ARG A 52 -3.38 16.39 0.74
C ARG A 52 -3.90 17.43 1.75
N ASN A 53 -4.16 17.00 2.98
CA ASN A 53 -4.67 17.86 4.06
C ASN A 53 -3.61 18.18 5.11
N MET A 54 -2.34 17.84 4.84
CA MET A 54 -1.23 18.10 5.75
C MET A 54 -0.62 19.47 5.41
N PRO A 55 -0.41 20.36 6.38
CA PRO A 55 0.31 21.60 6.13
C PRO A 55 1.78 21.24 5.88
N LEU A 56 2.20 21.13 4.62
CA LEU A 56 3.59 20.86 4.27
C LEU A 56 4.38 22.17 4.22
N ALA A 57 5.66 22.11 4.58
CA ALA A 57 6.58 23.21 4.30
C ALA A 57 7.07 23.15 2.85
N ASP A 58 7.57 24.28 2.33
CA ASP A 58 8.03 24.41 0.94
C ASP A 58 9.23 23.51 0.59
N ASP A 59 9.93 22.97 1.60
CA ASP A 59 11.08 22.08 1.42
C ASP A 59 10.70 20.61 1.21
N VAL A 60 9.41 20.25 1.28
CA VAL A 60 8.95 18.87 1.15
C VAL A 60 8.90 18.44 -0.31
N ASP A 61 9.77 17.49 -0.66
CA ASP A 61 9.81 16.85 -1.97
C ASP A 61 9.22 15.43 -1.89
N LEU A 62 7.99 15.27 -2.37
CA LEU A 62 7.29 13.98 -2.39
C LEU A 62 7.87 13.01 -3.43
N GLU A 63 8.48 13.50 -4.51
CA GLU A 63 9.12 12.65 -5.51
C GLU A 63 10.36 11.98 -4.93
N LYS A 64 11.17 12.76 -4.19
CA LYS A 64 12.30 12.24 -3.43
C LYS A 64 11.88 11.24 -2.36
N LEU A 65 10.78 11.50 -1.64
CA LEU A 65 10.24 10.52 -0.69
C LEU A 65 9.79 9.22 -1.38
N ALA A 66 9.17 9.31 -2.55
CA ALA A 66 8.79 8.13 -3.33
C ALA A 66 10.01 7.29 -3.77
N GLU A 67 11.15 7.93 -4.06
CA GLU A 67 12.42 7.25 -4.33
C GLU A 67 12.99 6.54 -3.10
N MET A 68 12.94 7.19 -1.93
CA MET A 68 13.49 6.68 -0.67
C MET A 68 12.65 5.56 -0.02
N THR A 69 11.45 5.29 -0.54
CA THR A 69 10.46 4.37 0.07
C THR A 69 10.25 3.10 -0.75
N GLU A 70 11.28 2.61 -1.44
CA GLU A 70 11.23 1.29 -2.10
C GLU A 70 10.87 0.20 -1.06
N GLY A 71 9.95 -0.71 -1.44
CA GLY A 71 9.45 -1.76 -0.56
C GLY A 71 8.33 -1.34 0.40
N TYR A 72 7.95 -0.06 0.44
CA TYR A 72 6.82 0.40 1.24
C TYR A 72 5.49 0.00 0.61
N THR A 73 4.56 -0.44 1.44
CA THR A 73 3.15 -0.59 1.09
C THR A 73 2.40 0.74 1.25
N GLY A 74 1.14 0.79 0.80
CA GLY A 74 0.28 1.95 1.07
C GLY A 74 0.13 2.25 2.56
N ALA A 75 0.02 1.21 3.39
CA ALA A 75 -0.06 1.36 4.84
C ALA A 75 1.24 1.91 5.45
N ASP A 76 2.40 1.51 4.93
CA ASP A 76 3.69 2.05 5.40
C ASP A 76 3.83 3.53 5.05
N LEU A 77 3.38 3.95 3.86
CA LEU A 77 3.40 5.36 3.44
C LEU A 77 2.43 6.22 4.24
N GLU A 78 1.24 5.71 4.56
CA GLU A 78 0.32 6.35 5.50
C GLU A 78 0.97 6.52 6.88
N ALA A 79 1.58 5.45 7.40
CA ALA A 79 2.27 5.48 8.68
C ALA A 79 3.44 6.47 8.68
N LEU A 80 4.21 6.56 7.58
CA LEU A 80 5.27 7.52 7.39
C LEU A 80 4.77 8.96 7.48
N CYS A 81 3.69 9.28 6.76
CA CYS A 81 3.08 10.62 6.79
C CYS A 81 2.58 10.97 8.20
N ARG A 82 1.91 10.02 8.86
CA ARG A 82 1.41 10.19 10.23
C ARG A 82 2.53 10.42 11.23
N GLU A 83 3.62 9.65 11.17
CA GLU A 83 4.75 9.81 12.08
C GLU A 83 5.49 11.13 11.82
N ALA A 84 5.64 11.55 10.57
CA ALA A 84 6.22 12.86 10.24
C ALA A 84 5.39 14.02 10.86
N ALA A 85 4.06 13.94 10.78
CA ALA A 85 3.17 14.92 11.42
C ALA A 85 3.29 14.89 12.95
N MET A 86 3.37 13.70 13.57
CA MET A 86 3.56 13.56 15.01
C MET A 86 4.91 14.11 15.48
N ILE A 87 5.98 13.91 14.72
CA ILE A 87 7.30 14.49 15.01
C ILE A 87 7.22 16.02 14.95
N ALA A 88 6.60 16.58 13.91
CA ALA A 88 6.42 18.03 13.79
C ALA A 88 5.64 18.62 14.97
N LEU A 89 4.57 17.94 15.39
CA LEU A 89 3.75 18.33 16.54
C LEU A 89 4.51 18.25 17.87
N ARG A 90 5.40 17.27 18.04
CA ARG A 90 6.23 17.15 19.26
C ARG A 90 7.34 18.21 19.31
N GLU A 91 7.86 18.66 18.17
CA GLU A 91 8.90 19.70 18.11
C GLU A 91 8.39 21.09 18.49
N ALA A 92 7.12 21.38 18.25
CA ALA A 92 6.52 22.67 18.57
C ALA A 92 5.17 22.47 19.25
N LEU A 93 5.01 23.02 20.45
CA LEU A 93 3.72 23.13 21.16
C LEU A 93 2.64 23.92 20.37
N LYS A 94 2.96 24.40 19.17
CA LYS A 94 2.06 25.11 18.24
C LYS A 94 2.08 24.43 16.87
N PRO A 95 0.97 24.45 16.11
CA PRO A 95 0.92 23.91 14.76
C PRO A 95 2.00 24.54 13.89
N ARG A 96 2.88 23.72 13.32
CA ARG A 96 3.87 24.12 12.32
C ARG A 96 3.73 23.24 11.08
N PRO A 97 4.10 23.76 9.90
CA PRO A 97 4.18 22.95 8.71
C PRO A 97 5.14 21.76 8.90
N VAL A 98 4.77 20.61 8.36
CA VAL A 98 5.58 19.40 8.33
C VAL A 98 6.66 19.60 7.26
N ALA A 99 7.89 19.82 7.71
CA ALA A 99 9.08 19.96 6.87
C ALA A 99 9.73 18.62 6.51
N MET A 100 10.60 18.64 5.51
CA MET A 100 11.31 17.45 5.00
C MET A 100 12.09 16.71 6.10
N ARG A 101 12.67 17.45 7.06
CA ARG A 101 13.39 16.87 8.20
C ARG A 101 12.53 15.92 9.06
N HIS A 102 11.22 16.17 9.16
CA HIS A 102 10.32 15.31 9.93
C HIS A 102 10.09 13.99 9.22
N PHE A 103 9.94 14.01 7.88
CA PHE A 103 9.88 12.80 7.06
C PHE A 103 11.17 12.00 7.14
N LEU A 104 12.33 12.65 7.04
CA LEU A 104 13.64 11.97 7.19
C LEU A 104 13.80 11.30 8.56
N ARG A 105 13.24 11.88 9.62
CA ARG A 105 13.22 11.25 10.95
C ARG A 105 12.17 10.14 11.04
N ALA A 106 11.03 10.28 10.39
CA ALA A 106 10.00 9.25 10.32
C ALA A 106 10.47 8.00 9.56
N LEU A 107 11.23 8.16 8.46
CA LEU A 107 11.86 7.06 7.71
C LEU A 107 12.82 6.19 8.53
N LYS A 108 13.33 6.71 9.65
CA LYS A 108 14.16 5.91 10.58
C LYS A 108 13.31 5.01 11.47
N GLN A 109 12.05 5.38 11.71
CA GLN A 109 11.14 4.67 12.61
C GLN A 109 10.18 3.74 11.87
N VAL A 110 9.67 4.18 10.72
CA VAL A 110 8.84 3.39 9.82
C VAL A 110 9.78 2.68 8.87
N GLN A 111 9.78 1.35 8.86
CA GLN A 111 10.57 0.52 7.95
C GLN A 111 9.63 -0.12 6.92
N PRO A 112 10.11 -0.49 5.72
CA PRO A 112 9.29 -1.19 4.75
C PRO A 112 8.78 -2.51 5.32
N SER A 113 7.49 -2.79 5.15
CA SER A 113 6.89 -4.05 5.60
C SER A 113 7.16 -5.23 4.66
N LEU A 114 7.59 -4.98 3.42
CA LEU A 114 7.86 -6.01 2.42
C LEU A 114 9.35 -6.10 2.10
N THR A 115 9.87 -7.31 2.15
CA THR A 115 11.22 -7.64 1.66
C THR A 115 11.20 -7.96 0.16
N LYS A 116 12.36 -7.95 -0.50
CA LYS A 116 12.46 -8.36 -1.92
C LYS A 116 12.04 -9.82 -2.10
N GLU A 117 12.33 -10.65 -1.11
CA GLU A 117 11.94 -12.06 -1.04
C GLU A 117 10.41 -12.22 -0.98
N ASP A 118 9.72 -11.41 -0.17
CA ASP A 118 8.26 -11.41 -0.08
C ASP A 118 7.61 -11.04 -1.41
N ILE A 119 8.11 -9.98 -2.05
CA ILE A 119 7.61 -9.52 -3.36
C ILE A 119 7.75 -10.64 -4.40
N ALA A 120 8.94 -11.25 -4.49
CA ALA A 120 9.18 -12.34 -5.42
C ALA A 120 8.30 -13.57 -5.11
N ARG A 121 8.02 -13.83 -3.83
CA ARG A 121 7.09 -14.90 -3.42
C ARG A 121 5.66 -14.62 -3.89
N TYR A 122 5.14 -13.42 -3.68
CA TYR A 122 3.79 -13.04 -4.12
C TYR A 122 3.65 -13.07 -5.64
N GLU A 123 4.66 -12.65 -6.39
CA GLU A 123 4.65 -12.73 -7.85
C GLU A 123 4.61 -14.17 -8.37
N ARG A 124 5.36 -15.09 -7.74
CA ARG A 124 5.31 -16.52 -8.09
C ARG A 124 3.93 -17.09 -7.81
N LEU A 125 3.39 -16.83 -6.63
CA LEU A 125 2.07 -17.29 -6.21
C LEU A 125 0.97 -16.77 -7.15
N ALA A 126 1.04 -15.51 -7.55
CA ALA A 126 0.10 -14.91 -8.50
C ALA A 126 0.17 -15.57 -9.90
N LYS A 127 1.37 -15.95 -10.37
CA LYS A 127 1.56 -16.68 -11.65
C LYS A 127 0.97 -18.08 -11.58
N GLU A 128 1.17 -18.80 -10.47
CA GLU A 128 0.62 -20.15 -10.26
C GLU A 128 -0.90 -20.14 -10.23
N LEU A 129 -1.51 -19.25 -9.45
CA LEU A 129 -2.97 -19.12 -9.36
C LEU A 129 -3.61 -18.77 -10.70
N LYS A 130 -2.99 -17.90 -11.50
CA LYS A 130 -3.46 -17.60 -12.85
C LYS A 130 -3.48 -18.84 -13.76
N ARG A 131 -2.54 -19.78 -13.61
CA ARG A 131 -2.52 -21.03 -14.39
C ARG A 131 -3.63 -22.00 -14.00
N MET A 132 -4.14 -21.93 -12.77
CA MET A 132 -5.19 -22.85 -12.27
C MET A 132 -6.60 -22.48 -12.75
N ILE A 133 -6.79 -21.25 -13.26
CA ILE A 133 -8.09 -20.74 -13.72
C ILE A 133 -8.25 -20.85 -15.24
N VAL A 134 -7.18 -21.20 -15.97
CA VAL A 134 -7.21 -21.47 -17.42
C VAL A 134 -7.64 -22.90 -17.70
#